data_AF-A0AAR5P1J4-F1
#
_entry.id   AF-A0AAR5P1J4-F1
#
_cell.length_a   1.000
_cell.length_b   1.000
_cell.length_c   1.000
_cell.angle_alpha   90.00
_cell.angle_beta   90.00
_cell.angle_gamma   90.00
#
_symmetry.space_group_name_H-M   'P 1'
#
loop_
_entity.id
_entity.type
_entity.pdbx_description
1 polymer ?
#
loop_
_entity_poly.entity_id
_entity_poly.type
_entity_poly.pdbx_seq_one_letter_code
_entity_poly.pdbx_strand_id
1 'polypeptide(L)'
;MCRINNFIPILTLLMHISSNEAGRRTCGGTYTAARGILATPNFPGPFDVPIRCQWVIDSSSAAYGSGNTSIIVYFTQLFTFEGLTFTEYQLYGNDYKINPKLIHKVNETNVFRIRWVQSYQSYLVIELKMQSSESAHIRVLDKFLDTYGFNITYEITTGGVRSPSCTMMDCGFTGICFDHYTKFSCKCFDGYSGPSCSEGPKSFCYTNGTPTCKNGGTCLHVGVAAVKCHCSKLFTGNTCETLLEPASAKGKVLLCILGSNRAK
;
A
#
# COMPACT_ATOMS: atom_id res chain seq x y z
N MET A 1 73.59 -30.87 -34.44
CA MET A 1 72.79 -31.33 -33.27
C MET A 1 71.49 -30.55 -33.25
N CYS A 2 70.37 -31.28 -33.04
CA CYS A 2 68.97 -30.87 -32.84
C CYS A 2 68.20 -30.13 -33.95
N ARG A 3 67.36 -30.89 -34.67
CA ARG A 3 66.02 -30.47 -35.12
C ARG A 3 65.09 -30.45 -33.89
N ILE A 4 64.28 -29.40 -33.72
CA ILE A 4 63.02 -29.48 -32.96
C ILE A 4 61.94 -28.74 -33.75
N ASN A 5 60.87 -29.48 -34.03
CA ASN A 5 59.56 -29.07 -34.56
C ASN A 5 58.95 -27.93 -33.75
N ASN A 6 58.38 -26.92 -34.41
CA ASN A 6 57.39 -26.04 -33.78
C ASN A 6 56.02 -26.22 -34.45
N PHE A 7 55.11 -26.73 -33.64
CA PHE A 7 53.71 -27.00 -33.91
C PHE A 7 52.93 -25.72 -34.20
N ILE A 8 52.03 -25.81 -35.20
CA ILE A 8 50.87 -24.92 -35.34
C ILE A 8 49.78 -25.43 -34.39
N PRO A 9 49.10 -24.54 -33.66
CA PRO A 9 47.67 -24.71 -33.51
C PRO A 9 46.91 -23.43 -33.87
N ILE A 10 45.83 -23.68 -34.59
CA ILE A 10 44.80 -22.76 -35.05
C ILE A 10 44.22 -22.00 -33.85
N LEU A 11 44.26 -20.67 -33.93
CA LEU A 11 43.66 -19.77 -32.95
C LEU A 11 42.13 -19.88 -33.05
N THR A 12 41.53 -20.81 -32.31
CA THR A 12 40.09 -20.82 -32.06
C THR A 12 39.77 -19.68 -31.11
N LEU A 13 39.14 -18.63 -31.66
CA LEU A 13 38.53 -17.55 -30.90
C LEU A 13 37.38 -18.13 -30.07
N LEU A 14 37.67 -18.60 -28.85
CA LEU A 14 36.67 -18.88 -27.85
C LEU A 14 36.00 -17.55 -27.48
N MET A 15 34.83 -17.29 -28.06
CA MET A 15 33.87 -16.37 -27.45
C MET A 15 33.53 -16.94 -26.08
N HIS A 16 34.18 -16.43 -25.04
CA HIS A 16 33.60 -16.48 -23.71
C HIS A 16 32.29 -15.71 -23.77
N ILE A 17 31.19 -16.43 -23.95
CA ILE A 17 29.88 -15.97 -23.52
C ILE A 17 29.99 -15.90 -21.99
N SER A 18 30.45 -14.75 -21.47
CA SER A 18 30.11 -14.40 -20.11
C SER A 18 28.60 -14.35 -20.10
N SER A 19 27.97 -15.33 -19.45
CA SER A 19 26.57 -15.24 -19.05
C SER A 19 26.43 -13.97 -18.24
N ASN A 20 25.98 -12.91 -18.91
CA ASN A 20 25.66 -11.65 -18.28
C ASN A 20 24.37 -11.90 -17.50
N GLU A 21 24.48 -12.39 -16.27
CA GLU A 21 23.38 -12.45 -15.29
C GLU A 21 23.06 -11.04 -14.74
N ALA A 22 23.06 -10.04 -15.62
CA ALA A 22 22.56 -8.72 -15.33
C ALA A 22 21.12 -8.64 -15.83
N GLY A 23 20.13 -8.94 -14.95
CA GLY A 23 18.79 -8.38 -15.16
C GLY A 23 17.55 -9.13 -14.71
N ARG A 24 17.59 -10.30 -14.06
CA ARG A 24 16.36 -10.84 -13.44
C ARG A 24 16.18 -10.22 -12.06
N ARG A 25 15.68 -8.98 -12.02
CA ARG A 25 15.44 -8.25 -10.75
C ARG A 25 14.34 -8.94 -9.96
N THR A 26 14.73 -9.80 -9.02
CA THR A 26 13.82 -10.49 -8.09
C THR A 26 13.24 -9.47 -7.11
N CYS A 27 11.91 -9.39 -7.04
CA CYS A 27 11.19 -8.69 -5.98
C CYS A 27 10.73 -9.69 -4.91
N GLY A 28 10.60 -9.22 -3.67
CA GLY A 28 10.23 -10.08 -2.54
C GLY A 28 11.39 -10.38 -1.61
N GLY A 29 11.18 -11.31 -0.68
CA GLY A 29 12.16 -11.73 0.31
C GLY A 29 11.54 -11.90 1.70
N THR A 30 12.36 -12.32 2.66
CA THR A 30 11.96 -12.48 4.07
C THR A 30 12.48 -11.31 4.91
N TYR A 31 11.62 -10.77 5.76
CA TYR A 31 11.85 -9.55 6.53
C TYR A 31 11.61 -9.82 8.01
N THR A 32 12.67 -9.71 8.81
CA THR A 32 12.64 -9.93 10.27
C THR A 32 12.91 -8.65 11.06
N ALA A 33 13.34 -7.58 10.39
CA ALA A 33 13.56 -6.29 11.04
C ALA A 33 12.25 -5.72 11.57
N ALA A 34 12.31 -5.07 12.74
CA ALA A 34 11.13 -4.52 13.41
C ALA A 34 10.36 -3.49 12.58
N ARG A 35 11.01 -2.85 11.60
CA ARG A 35 10.40 -1.89 10.68
C ARG A 35 11.08 -1.99 9.32
N GLY A 36 10.36 -1.65 8.26
CA GLY A 36 10.94 -1.60 6.93
C GLY A 36 9.98 -1.09 5.86
N ILE A 37 10.44 -1.20 4.62
CA ILE A 37 9.73 -0.78 3.42
C ILE A 37 9.64 -1.98 2.46
N LEU A 38 8.48 -2.15 1.85
CA LEU A 38 8.22 -3.10 0.78
C LEU A 38 7.81 -2.30 -0.46
N ALA A 39 8.48 -2.53 -1.58
CA ALA A 39 8.22 -1.78 -2.80
C ALA A 39 8.26 -2.68 -4.03
N THR A 40 7.46 -2.32 -5.04
CA THR A 40 7.58 -2.88 -6.38
C THR A 40 8.91 -2.51 -7.02
N PRO A 41 9.43 -3.31 -7.97
CA PRO A 41 10.61 -2.91 -8.74
C PRO A 41 10.41 -1.54 -9.37
N ASN A 42 11.48 -0.75 -9.42
CA ASN A 42 11.53 0.54 -10.10
C ASN A 42 10.55 1.62 -9.58
N PHE A 43 9.85 1.41 -8.47
CA PHE A 43 8.93 2.40 -7.91
C PHE A 43 9.60 3.78 -7.78
N PRO A 44 8.96 4.88 -8.22
CA PRO A 44 7.58 4.99 -8.72
C PRO A 44 7.41 4.68 -10.22
N GLY A 45 8.48 4.38 -10.95
CA GLY A 45 8.44 4.06 -12.37
C GLY A 45 7.85 2.68 -12.70
N PRO A 46 7.57 2.41 -13.98
CA PRO A 46 6.98 1.15 -14.45
C PRO A 46 7.90 -0.05 -14.23
N PHE A 47 7.32 -1.24 -14.15
CA PHE A 47 8.02 -2.52 -14.03
C PHE A 47 7.43 -3.55 -15.00
N ASP A 48 8.23 -4.55 -15.33
CA ASP A 48 7.86 -5.59 -16.30
C ASP A 48 6.75 -6.50 -15.76
N VAL A 49 5.83 -6.89 -16.65
CA VAL A 49 4.77 -7.88 -16.41
C VAL A 49 4.87 -8.99 -17.45
N PRO A 50 4.52 -10.25 -17.13
CA PRO A 50 3.93 -10.71 -15.87
C PRO A 50 4.92 -10.72 -14.70
N ILE A 51 4.44 -10.33 -13.51
CA ILE A 51 5.25 -10.26 -12.29
C ILE A 51 4.63 -11.09 -11.17
N ARG A 52 5.49 -11.71 -10.36
CA ARG A 52 5.12 -12.33 -9.08
C ARG A 52 6.17 -12.00 -8.02
N CYS A 53 5.79 -11.14 -7.09
CA CYS A 53 6.60 -10.80 -5.92
C CYS A 53 5.98 -11.40 -4.66
N GLN A 54 6.81 -11.80 -3.71
CA GLN A 54 6.35 -12.30 -2.42
C GLN A 54 7.25 -11.76 -1.30
N TRP A 55 6.67 -10.99 -0.41
CA TRP A 55 7.33 -10.50 0.80
C TRP A 55 6.77 -11.26 2.00
N VAL A 56 7.65 -11.84 2.81
CA VAL A 56 7.29 -12.55 4.04
C VAL A 56 7.80 -11.73 5.22
N ILE A 57 6.90 -11.17 6.01
CA ILE A 57 7.28 -10.57 7.29
C ILE A 57 7.21 -11.67 8.35
N ASP A 58 8.35 -11.93 8.98
CA ASP A 58 8.53 -12.95 10.02
C ASP A 58 8.74 -12.26 11.37
N SER A 59 7.73 -12.35 12.23
CA SER A 59 7.77 -11.88 13.61
C SER A 59 7.89 -13.00 14.63
N SER A 60 8.23 -14.23 14.23
CA SER A 60 8.26 -15.40 15.12
C SER A 60 9.21 -15.21 16.30
N SER A 61 10.38 -14.62 16.07
CA SER A 61 11.36 -14.30 17.11
C SER A 61 10.83 -13.25 18.11
N ALA A 62 10.10 -12.23 17.63
CA ALA A 62 9.49 -11.21 18.48
C ALA A 62 8.25 -11.72 19.23
N ALA A 63 7.48 -12.61 18.59
CA ALA A 63 6.28 -13.22 19.15
C ALA A 63 6.58 -14.16 20.32
N TYR A 64 7.71 -14.89 20.27
CA TYR A 64 8.15 -15.82 21.31
C TYR A 64 8.32 -15.13 22.69
N GLY A 65 8.66 -13.84 22.72
CA GLY A 65 8.94 -13.11 23.96
C GLY A 65 7.78 -12.29 24.54
N SER A 66 6.71 -12.01 23.79
CA SER A 66 5.71 -11.02 24.21
C SER A 66 4.24 -11.41 24.02
N GLY A 67 3.92 -12.47 23.26
CA GLY A 67 2.56 -12.98 23.05
C GLY A 67 1.57 -12.04 22.32
N ASN A 68 1.82 -10.72 22.37
CA ASN A 68 0.97 -9.66 21.83
C ASN A 68 1.65 -8.90 20.67
N THR A 69 2.64 -9.51 20.03
CA THR A 69 3.27 -8.91 18.83
C THR A 69 2.27 -8.93 17.67
N SER A 70 2.20 -7.82 16.95
CA SER A 70 1.45 -7.72 15.70
C SER A 70 2.33 -7.19 14.58
N ILE A 71 2.02 -7.61 13.36
CA ILE A 71 2.59 -7.09 12.12
C ILE A 71 1.58 -6.09 11.57
N ILE A 72 1.99 -4.85 11.38
CA ILE A 72 1.18 -3.77 10.84
C ILE A 72 1.82 -3.28 9.55
N VAL A 73 1.04 -3.25 8.46
CA VAL A 73 1.48 -2.73 7.16
C VAL A 73 0.67 -1.49 6.85
N TYR A 74 1.33 -0.36 6.63
CA TYR A 74 0.71 0.93 6.32
C TYR A 74 0.75 1.19 4.81
N PHE A 75 -0.38 1.61 4.24
CA PHE A 75 -0.51 1.89 2.81
C PHE A 75 -0.07 3.32 2.47
N THR A 76 1.18 3.63 2.81
CA THR A 76 1.80 4.96 2.64
C THR A 76 1.77 5.42 1.18
N GLN A 77 2.20 4.57 0.25
CA GLN A 77 2.27 4.87 -1.18
C GLN A 77 1.75 3.66 -1.99
N LEU A 78 0.43 3.44 -2.00
CA LEU A 78 -0.21 2.31 -2.69
C LEU A 78 -0.93 2.80 -3.96
N PHE A 79 -0.30 2.65 -5.13
CA PHE A 79 -0.84 3.08 -6.42
C PHE A 79 -1.36 1.93 -7.28
N THR A 80 -1.34 0.69 -6.78
CA THR A 80 -2.00 -0.46 -7.42
C THR A 80 -3.31 -0.75 -6.71
N PHE A 81 -4.37 -0.98 -7.48
CA PHE A 81 -5.66 -1.40 -6.93
C PHE A 81 -5.97 -2.87 -7.23
N GLU A 82 -5.08 -3.60 -7.91
CA GLU A 82 -5.24 -5.03 -8.16
C GLU A 82 -3.94 -5.79 -7.85
N GLY A 83 -4.06 -7.11 -7.68
CA GLY A 83 -2.93 -8.04 -7.67
C GLY A 83 -2.22 -8.19 -6.33
N LEU A 84 -2.50 -7.32 -5.35
CA LEU A 84 -1.89 -7.32 -4.03
C LEU A 84 -2.77 -8.01 -2.98
N THR A 85 -2.24 -9.04 -2.32
CA THR A 85 -2.93 -9.82 -1.28
C THR A 85 -2.10 -9.90 0.00
N PHE A 86 -2.79 -10.08 1.13
CA PHE A 86 -2.21 -10.20 2.46
C PHE A 86 -2.78 -11.45 3.12
N THR A 87 -1.93 -12.44 3.35
CA THR A 87 -2.31 -13.73 3.93
C THR A 87 -1.51 -13.98 5.20
N GLU A 88 -2.20 -14.20 6.30
CA GLU A 88 -1.58 -14.55 7.58
C GLU A 88 -1.36 -16.06 7.69
N TYR A 89 -0.27 -16.44 8.36
CA TYR A 89 0.10 -17.84 8.61
C TYR A 89 0.58 -18.00 10.05
N GLN A 90 0.18 -19.10 10.69
CA GLN A 90 0.69 -19.44 12.02
C GLN A 90 2.14 -19.95 11.94
N LEU A 91 2.45 -20.75 10.92
CA LEU A 91 3.80 -21.21 10.60
C LEU A 91 4.00 -21.12 9.09
N TYR A 92 5.15 -20.59 8.69
CA TYR A 92 5.51 -20.43 7.29
C TYR A 92 6.97 -20.83 7.06
N GLY A 93 7.17 -21.73 6.12
CA GLY A 93 8.47 -22.19 5.64
C GLY A 93 8.35 -22.79 4.25
N ASN A 94 9.47 -23.32 3.73
CA ASN A 94 9.49 -23.89 2.38
C ASN A 94 8.55 -25.10 2.25
N ASP A 95 8.54 -25.98 3.26
CA ASP A 95 7.79 -27.24 3.23
C ASP A 95 6.48 -27.19 4.04
N TYR A 96 6.24 -26.11 4.80
CA TYR A 96 5.08 -25.99 5.67
C TYR A 96 4.44 -24.61 5.58
N LYS A 97 3.11 -24.60 5.40
CA LYS A 97 2.29 -23.39 5.31
C LYS A 97 1.00 -23.64 6.09
N ILE A 98 1.01 -23.31 7.37
CA ILE A 98 -0.03 -23.73 8.31
C ILE A 98 -1.06 -22.62 8.50
N ASN A 99 -2.33 -23.00 8.39
CA ASN A 99 -3.50 -22.14 8.58
C ASN A 99 -3.46 -20.84 7.75
N PRO A 100 -3.28 -20.91 6.41
CA PRO A 100 -3.36 -19.73 5.56
C PRO A 100 -4.72 -19.06 5.71
N LYS A 101 -4.72 -17.78 6.02
CA LYS A 101 -5.95 -16.98 6.01
C LYS A 101 -5.72 -15.67 5.28
N LEU A 102 -6.43 -15.49 4.17
CA LEU A 102 -6.43 -14.24 3.42
C LEU A 102 -7.17 -13.18 4.26
N ILE A 103 -6.46 -12.17 4.74
CA ILE A 103 -7.03 -11.10 5.58
C ILE A 103 -7.33 -9.83 4.78
N HIS A 104 -6.64 -9.62 3.64
CA HIS A 104 -6.92 -8.49 2.78
C HIS A 104 -6.53 -8.76 1.32
N LYS A 105 -7.33 -8.25 0.39
CA LYS A 105 -7.02 -8.17 -1.04
C LYS A 105 -7.34 -6.75 -1.50
N VAL A 106 -6.36 -6.07 -2.08
CA VAL A 106 -6.57 -4.71 -2.59
C VAL A 106 -7.50 -4.78 -3.82
N ASN A 107 -8.45 -3.85 -3.87
CA ASN A 107 -9.38 -3.63 -4.97
C ASN A 107 -9.74 -2.14 -5.09
N GLU A 108 -10.40 -1.76 -6.17
CA GLU A 108 -10.82 -0.38 -6.46
C GLU A 108 -11.67 0.26 -5.34
N THR A 109 -12.45 -0.54 -4.61
CA THR A 109 -13.37 -0.03 -3.58
C THR A 109 -12.68 0.24 -2.24
N ASN A 110 -11.58 -0.47 -1.96
CA ASN A 110 -10.93 -0.46 -0.66
C ASN A 110 -9.59 0.28 -0.63
N VAL A 111 -8.93 0.45 -1.79
CA VAL A 111 -7.61 1.09 -1.91
C VAL A 111 -7.61 2.53 -1.38
N PHE A 112 -8.77 3.19 -1.40
CA PHE A 112 -8.97 4.56 -0.87
C PHE A 112 -9.60 4.62 0.53
N ARG A 113 -9.82 3.49 1.20
CA ARG A 113 -10.49 3.46 2.52
C ARG A 113 -9.63 2.78 3.56
N ILE A 114 -8.96 1.72 3.16
CA ILE A 114 -8.07 0.95 4.02
C ILE A 114 -6.73 1.66 4.05
N ARG A 115 -6.26 2.00 5.25
CA ARG A 115 -5.00 2.71 5.48
C ARG A 115 -3.88 1.79 5.95
N TRP A 116 -4.24 0.64 6.50
CA TRP A 116 -3.33 -0.35 7.05
C TRP A 116 -4.00 -1.72 7.15
N VAL A 117 -3.17 -2.75 7.27
CA VAL A 117 -3.56 -4.13 7.61
C VAL A 117 -2.77 -4.54 8.85
N GLN A 118 -3.44 -5.19 9.81
CA GLN A 118 -2.82 -5.72 11.03
C GLN A 118 -3.07 -7.22 11.12
N SER A 119 -2.02 -7.99 11.43
CA SER A 119 -2.13 -9.40 11.79
C SER A 119 -1.42 -9.65 13.12
N TYR A 120 -1.97 -10.54 13.92
CA TYR A 120 -1.36 -11.04 15.17
C TYR A 120 -0.69 -12.41 14.97
N GLN A 121 -0.66 -12.92 13.73
CA GLN A 121 0.05 -14.15 13.43
C GLN A 121 1.55 -13.88 13.27
N SER A 122 2.35 -14.93 13.46
CA SER A 122 3.82 -14.84 13.40
C SER A 122 4.34 -14.53 11.99
N TYR A 123 3.55 -14.80 10.96
CA TYR A 123 3.94 -14.61 9.57
C TYR A 123 2.84 -13.90 8.79
N LEU A 124 3.21 -12.83 8.09
CA LEU A 124 2.36 -12.15 7.12
C LEU A 124 3.01 -12.22 5.74
N VAL A 125 2.32 -12.84 4.80
CA VAL A 125 2.78 -12.98 3.41
C VAL A 125 2.00 -12.01 2.54
N ILE A 126 2.76 -11.18 1.83
CA ILE A 126 2.25 -10.16 0.93
C ILE A 126 2.65 -10.58 -0.48
N GLU A 127 1.67 -10.87 -1.33
CA GLU A 127 1.92 -11.32 -2.70
C GLU A 127 1.41 -10.27 -3.68
N LEU A 128 2.27 -9.87 -4.62
CA LEU A 128 1.87 -9.14 -5.82
C LEU A 128 1.90 -10.11 -6.99
N LYS A 129 0.77 -10.30 -7.67
CA LYS A 129 0.69 -11.07 -8.91
C LYS A 129 -0.08 -10.29 -9.96
N MET A 130 0.58 -9.98 -11.08
CA MET A 130 -0.02 -9.27 -12.22
C MET A 130 0.37 -9.92 -13.53
N GLN A 131 -0.59 -10.11 -14.43
CA GLN A 131 -0.35 -10.68 -15.77
C GLN A 131 -0.12 -9.59 -16.82
N SER A 132 -0.82 -8.46 -16.67
CA SER A 132 -0.66 -7.27 -17.49
C SER A 132 -0.71 -6.03 -16.58
N SER A 133 -0.22 -4.90 -17.09
CA SER A 133 -0.18 -3.61 -16.39
C SER A 133 -1.20 -2.61 -16.93
N GLU A 134 -1.99 -3.01 -17.94
CA GLU A 134 -2.80 -2.10 -18.75
C GLU A 134 -3.83 -1.32 -17.91
N SER A 135 -4.36 -1.90 -16.82
CA SER A 135 -5.40 -1.27 -15.99
C SER A 135 -5.36 -1.62 -14.49
N ALA A 136 -4.19 -1.82 -13.88
CA ALA A 136 -4.10 -2.15 -12.44
C ALA A 136 -3.65 -0.98 -11.54
N HIS A 137 -3.27 0.15 -12.15
CA HIS A 137 -2.70 1.30 -11.46
C HIS A 137 -3.70 2.44 -11.36
N ILE A 138 -3.71 3.13 -10.23
CA ILE A 138 -4.54 4.31 -10.00
C ILE A 138 -4.05 5.42 -10.95
N ARG A 139 -4.83 5.67 -12.00
CA ARG A 139 -4.61 6.80 -12.90
C ARG A 139 -5.49 7.95 -12.48
N VAL A 140 -4.92 8.87 -11.73
CA VAL A 140 -5.46 10.23 -11.61
C VAL A 140 -4.78 10.96 -12.76
N LEU A 141 -5.54 11.37 -13.78
CA LEU A 141 -5.12 12.20 -14.93
C LEU A 141 -4.60 11.47 -16.19
N ASP A 142 -4.93 12.02 -17.37
CA ASP A 142 -4.43 11.60 -18.69
C ASP A 142 -2.93 11.87 -18.93
N LYS A 143 -2.21 12.48 -17.97
CA LYS A 143 -0.76 12.77 -18.03
C LYS A 143 -0.05 12.86 -16.67
N PHE A 144 -0.68 12.52 -15.54
CA PHE A 144 -0.19 12.96 -14.22
C PHE A 144 -0.14 11.92 -13.10
N LEU A 145 -0.26 10.62 -13.39
CA LEU A 145 0.27 9.61 -12.48
C LEU A 145 1.00 8.53 -13.27
N ASP A 146 2.21 8.86 -13.74
CA ASP A 146 3.22 7.86 -14.12
C ASP A 146 3.79 7.16 -12.87
N THR A 147 2.92 6.87 -11.89
CA THR A 147 3.28 6.17 -10.66
C THR A 147 2.73 4.76 -10.72
N TYR A 148 3.63 3.80 -10.69
CA TYR A 148 3.34 2.39 -10.83
C TYR A 148 3.66 1.67 -9.52
N GLY A 149 2.82 0.68 -9.19
CA GLY A 149 3.04 -0.21 -8.07
C GLY A 149 2.89 0.45 -6.71
N PHE A 150 3.83 0.21 -5.80
CA PHE A 150 3.73 0.70 -4.43
C PHE A 150 5.08 0.80 -3.71
N ASN A 151 5.08 1.57 -2.62
CA ASN A 151 6.14 1.68 -1.62
C ASN A 151 5.48 1.83 -0.24
N ILE A 152 5.20 0.69 0.39
CA ILE A 152 4.47 0.58 1.66
C ILE A 152 5.42 0.32 2.81
N THR A 153 5.10 0.83 4.00
CA THR A 153 5.90 0.60 5.21
C THR A 153 5.28 -0.48 6.08
N TYR A 154 6.09 -1.17 6.87
CA TYR A 154 5.60 -2.10 7.88
C TYR A 154 6.31 -1.91 9.22
N GLU A 155 5.68 -2.37 10.28
CA GLU A 155 6.28 -2.53 11.60
C GLU A 155 5.82 -3.82 12.28
N ILE A 156 6.72 -4.41 13.07
CA ILE A 156 6.50 -5.50 14.01
C ILE A 156 6.54 -4.85 15.39
N THR A 157 5.42 -4.87 16.11
CA THR A 157 5.28 -4.12 17.36
C THR A 157 4.33 -4.81 18.33
N THR A 158 4.56 -4.61 19.62
CA THR A 158 3.62 -4.97 20.69
C THR A 158 2.60 -3.86 20.97
N GLY A 159 2.79 -2.68 20.36
CA GLY A 159 1.84 -1.57 20.41
C GLY A 159 0.69 -1.72 19.41
N GLY A 160 -0.25 -0.78 19.46
CA GLY A 160 -1.33 -0.68 18.47
C GLY A 160 -0.92 0.04 17.19
N VAL A 161 -1.87 0.16 16.27
CA VAL A 161 -1.71 0.95 15.05
C VAL A 161 -1.41 2.40 15.39
N ARG A 162 -0.37 2.94 14.77
CA ARG A 162 0.13 4.26 15.02
C ARG A 162 -0.70 5.34 14.33
N SER A 163 -0.89 6.45 15.07
CA SER A 163 -1.37 7.72 14.57
C SER A 163 -0.37 8.83 14.91
N PRO A 164 0.06 9.67 13.95
CA PRO A 164 -0.44 9.76 12.58
C PRO A 164 0.28 8.79 11.62
N SER A 165 -0.47 8.05 10.82
CA SER A 165 0.01 7.37 9.59
C SER A 165 -0.66 7.97 8.37
N CYS A 166 -0.02 7.90 7.22
CA CYS A 166 -0.54 8.50 6.00
C CYS A 166 -0.80 7.52 4.88
N THR A 167 -1.56 7.98 3.90
CA THR A 167 -1.76 7.38 2.59
C THR A 167 -1.62 8.46 1.51
N MET A 168 -1.62 8.05 0.25
CA MET A 168 -1.64 8.97 -0.91
C MET A 168 -2.81 9.98 -0.87
N MET A 169 -3.89 9.71 -0.12
CA MET A 169 -5.01 10.66 0.03
C MET A 169 -4.67 11.87 0.88
N ASP A 170 -3.83 11.72 1.91
CA ASP A 170 -3.47 12.86 2.76
C ASP A 170 -2.57 13.86 2.02
N CYS A 171 -1.93 13.41 0.94
CA CYS A 171 -1.20 14.24 -0.02
C CYS A 171 -2.03 14.58 -1.26
N GLY A 172 -3.37 14.53 -1.18
CA GLY A 172 -4.29 15.03 -2.21
C GLY A 172 -4.26 14.28 -3.55
N PHE A 173 -3.62 13.10 -3.61
CA PHE A 173 -3.20 12.41 -4.84
C PHE A 173 -2.24 13.21 -5.74
N THR A 174 -1.68 14.30 -5.22
CA THR A 174 -0.79 15.23 -5.93
C THR A 174 0.59 15.30 -5.28
N GLY A 175 0.92 14.28 -4.49
CA GLY A 175 2.22 14.10 -3.87
C GLY A 175 2.44 12.69 -3.32
N ILE A 176 3.68 12.44 -2.93
CA ILE A 176 4.13 11.18 -2.33
C ILE A 176 4.11 11.33 -0.82
N CYS A 177 3.48 10.38 -0.11
CA CYS A 177 3.53 10.38 1.34
C CYS A 177 4.74 9.65 1.91
N PHE A 178 5.52 10.35 2.74
CA PHE A 178 6.61 9.78 3.53
C PHE A 178 6.22 9.68 4.99
N ASP A 179 6.26 8.46 5.53
CA ASP A 179 5.98 8.16 6.92
C ASP A 179 7.29 8.08 7.72
N HIS A 180 7.47 9.00 8.67
CA HIS A 180 8.66 9.12 9.51
C HIS A 180 8.47 8.51 10.90
N TYR A 181 7.50 7.61 11.06
CA TYR A 181 7.14 6.92 12.31
C TYR A 181 6.63 7.81 13.46
N THR A 182 6.87 9.11 13.47
CA THR A 182 6.33 10.04 14.49
C THR A 182 5.47 11.13 13.87
N LYS A 183 5.68 11.36 12.58
CA LYS A 183 4.99 12.31 11.72
C LYS A 183 5.02 11.78 10.30
N PHE A 184 4.22 12.37 9.42
CA PHE A 184 4.37 12.16 7.99
C PHE A 184 4.59 13.50 7.29
N SER A 185 5.04 13.44 6.04
CA SER A 185 5.20 14.61 5.18
C SER A 185 4.84 14.26 3.75
N CYS A 186 4.25 15.22 3.03
CA CYS A 186 3.98 15.09 1.61
C CYS A 186 5.09 15.75 0.79
N LYS A 187 5.60 15.03 -0.21
CA LYS A 187 6.40 15.62 -1.29
C LYS A 187 5.49 15.87 -2.48
N CYS A 188 5.20 17.14 -2.75
CA CYS A 188 4.26 17.52 -3.80
C CYS A 188 4.86 17.42 -5.20
N PHE A 189 4.01 17.12 -6.17
CA PHE A 189 4.35 17.18 -7.59
C PHE A 189 4.36 18.63 -8.11
N ASP A 190 4.90 18.82 -9.32
CA ASP A 190 5.11 20.14 -9.90
C ASP A 190 3.82 20.93 -10.10
N GLY A 191 3.75 22.11 -9.48
CA GLY A 191 2.58 23.00 -9.50
C GLY A 191 1.61 22.78 -8.33
N TYR A 192 1.96 21.88 -7.40
CA TYR A 192 1.29 21.68 -6.12
C TYR A 192 2.20 22.05 -4.96
N SER A 193 1.61 22.51 -3.86
CA SER A 193 2.33 22.91 -2.65
C SER A 193 1.48 22.73 -1.39
N GLY A 194 2.07 23.06 -0.24
CA GLY A 194 1.42 22.96 1.08
C GLY A 194 1.58 21.57 1.72
N PRO A 195 1.15 21.42 2.98
CA PRO A 195 1.37 20.19 3.76
C PRO A 195 0.60 18.97 3.22
N SER A 196 -0.50 19.20 2.49
CA SER A 196 -1.34 18.16 1.87
C SER A 196 -1.28 18.18 0.34
N CYS A 197 -0.38 18.96 -0.26
CA CYS A 197 -0.30 19.17 -1.71
C CYS A 197 -1.59 19.69 -2.36
N SER A 198 -2.41 20.40 -1.57
CA SER A 198 -3.69 20.96 -2.01
C SER A 198 -3.60 22.43 -2.41
N GLU A 199 -2.42 23.04 -2.41
CA GLU A 199 -2.20 24.43 -2.82
C GLU A 199 -1.42 24.48 -4.14
N GLY A 200 -1.22 25.69 -4.68
CA GLY A 200 -0.41 25.93 -5.87
C GLY A 200 -1.22 26.20 -7.14
N PRO A 201 -0.56 26.62 -8.24
CA PRO A 201 -1.22 27.09 -9.45
C PRO A 201 -2.01 26.02 -10.22
N LYS A 202 -1.74 24.73 -9.98
CA LYS A 202 -2.48 23.61 -10.59
C LYS A 202 -3.53 22.99 -9.66
N SER A 203 -3.69 23.55 -8.46
CA SER A 203 -4.69 23.07 -7.50
C SER A 203 -6.08 23.60 -7.81
N PHE A 204 -7.08 22.72 -7.70
CA PHE A 204 -8.51 23.03 -7.80
C PHE A 204 -9.18 22.95 -6.42
N CYS A 205 -8.38 22.77 -5.36
CA CYS A 205 -8.88 22.70 -3.98
C CYS A 205 -9.25 24.07 -3.42
N TYR A 206 -8.87 25.15 -4.09
CA TYR A 206 -9.22 26.52 -3.73
C TYR A 206 -9.73 27.28 -4.95
N THR A 207 -10.88 27.93 -4.81
CA THR A 207 -11.46 28.81 -5.83
C THR A 207 -11.54 30.21 -5.23
N ASN A 208 -10.87 31.19 -5.86
CA ASN A 208 -10.80 32.57 -5.39
C ASN A 208 -10.41 32.70 -3.91
N GLY A 209 -9.46 31.89 -3.45
CA GLY A 209 -8.99 31.87 -2.05
C GLY A 209 -9.92 31.14 -1.07
N THR A 210 -11.04 30.58 -1.54
CA THR A 210 -11.96 29.80 -0.70
C THR A 210 -11.76 28.30 -0.89
N PRO A 211 -11.65 27.48 0.17
CA PRO A 211 -11.47 26.04 0.04
C PRO A 211 -12.74 25.39 -0.55
N THR A 212 -12.56 24.53 -1.55
CA THR A 212 -13.64 23.75 -2.18
C THR A 212 -14.27 22.80 -1.17
N CYS A 213 -13.46 22.09 -0.40
CA CYS A 213 -13.94 21.21 0.67
C CYS A 213 -14.09 21.98 1.98
N LYS A 214 -15.32 22.02 2.50
CA LYS A 214 -15.70 22.67 3.74
C LYS A 214 -15.50 21.74 4.94
N ASN A 215 -15.64 22.29 6.15
CA ASN A 215 -15.73 21.54 7.40
C ASN A 215 -14.58 20.52 7.65
N GLY A 216 -13.36 20.89 7.27
CA GLY A 216 -12.19 20.04 7.45
C GLY A 216 -12.20 18.79 6.55
N GLY A 217 -12.92 18.82 5.42
CA GLY A 217 -12.83 17.78 4.40
C GLY A 217 -11.49 17.82 3.66
N THR A 218 -10.95 16.65 3.34
CA THR A 218 -9.73 16.53 2.54
C THR A 218 -10.07 16.69 1.05
N CYS A 219 -9.38 17.58 0.36
CA CYS A 219 -9.53 17.76 -1.08
C CYS A 219 -8.64 16.78 -1.84
N LEU A 220 -9.25 15.95 -2.68
CA LEU A 220 -8.58 14.93 -3.48
C LEU A 220 -8.71 15.27 -4.97
N HIS A 221 -7.60 15.34 -5.70
CA HIS A 221 -7.65 15.57 -7.14
C HIS A 221 -8.16 14.33 -7.89
N VAL A 222 -9.02 14.55 -8.89
CA VAL A 222 -9.53 13.52 -9.80
C VAL A 222 -9.37 14.05 -11.23
N GLY A 223 -8.37 13.58 -11.96
CA GLY A 223 -8.10 14.12 -13.30
C GLY A 223 -7.56 15.57 -13.26
N VAL A 224 -7.49 16.22 -14.43
CA VAL A 224 -6.79 17.52 -14.63
C VAL A 224 -7.58 18.72 -14.15
N ALA A 225 -8.88 18.55 -13.94
CA ALA A 225 -9.81 19.66 -13.79
C ALA A 225 -10.91 19.39 -12.76
N ALA A 226 -10.81 18.32 -11.98
CA ALA A 226 -11.81 18.01 -10.96
C ALA A 226 -11.18 17.64 -9.62
N VAL A 227 -11.93 17.89 -8.56
CA VAL A 227 -11.62 17.50 -7.20
C VAL A 227 -12.82 16.82 -6.58
N LYS A 228 -12.55 15.93 -5.64
CA LYS A 228 -13.54 15.26 -4.82
C LYS A 228 -13.20 15.50 -3.36
N CYS A 229 -14.21 15.81 -2.54
CA CYS A 229 -14.00 15.98 -1.12
C CYS A 229 -14.18 14.65 -0.37
N HIS A 230 -13.22 14.31 0.48
CA HIS A 230 -13.34 13.28 1.48
C HIS A 230 -13.75 13.91 2.81
N CYS A 231 -15.01 13.72 3.19
CA CYS A 231 -15.57 14.39 4.35
C CYS A 231 -15.16 13.73 5.66
N SER A 232 -14.94 14.58 6.67
CA SER A 232 -14.82 14.15 8.06
C SER A 232 -16.10 13.42 8.51
N LYS A 233 -15.99 12.56 9.54
CA LYS A 233 -17.05 11.63 9.99
C LYS A 233 -18.42 12.27 10.27
N LEU A 234 -18.48 13.58 10.50
CA LEU A 234 -19.70 14.32 10.82
C LEU A 234 -20.28 15.11 9.65
N PHE A 235 -19.68 15.06 8.46
CA PHE A 235 -20.10 15.85 7.31
C PHE A 235 -20.31 14.99 6.06
N THR A 236 -21.15 15.49 5.16
CA THR A 236 -21.49 14.88 3.87
C THR A 236 -21.77 15.97 2.82
N GLY A 237 -22.07 15.55 1.60
CA GLY A 237 -22.22 16.43 0.44
C GLY A 237 -20.96 16.46 -0.42
N ASN A 238 -21.07 17.07 -1.61
CA ASN A 238 -19.97 17.09 -2.59
C ASN A 238 -18.80 17.96 -2.13
N THR A 239 -19.08 18.97 -1.31
CA THR A 239 -18.11 19.88 -0.71
C THR A 239 -18.04 19.74 0.82
N CYS A 240 -18.59 18.66 1.39
CA CYS A 240 -18.68 18.45 2.84
C CYS A 240 -19.44 19.56 3.58
N GLU A 241 -20.39 20.20 2.92
CA GLU A 241 -21.17 21.33 3.40
C GLU A 241 -22.28 20.94 4.39
N THR A 242 -22.73 19.68 4.35
CA THR A 242 -23.89 19.21 5.12
C THR A 242 -23.43 18.47 6.37
N LEU A 243 -23.96 18.83 7.53
CA LEU A 243 -23.76 18.05 8.76
C LEU A 243 -24.55 16.74 8.66
N LEU A 244 -23.91 15.62 8.96
CA LEU A 244 -24.60 14.35 9.13
C LEU A 244 -25.47 14.43 10.37
N GLU A 245 -26.78 14.37 10.19
CA GLU A 245 -27.65 14.17 11.34
C GLU A 245 -27.36 12.80 11.95
N PRO A 246 -27.25 12.71 13.29
CA PRO A 246 -27.14 11.41 13.93
C PRO A 246 -28.34 10.59 13.50
N ALA A 247 -28.11 9.36 13.05
CA ALA A 247 -29.19 8.41 12.80
C ALA A 247 -29.99 8.28 14.09
N SER A 248 -31.08 9.05 14.16
CA SER A 248 -32.06 8.97 15.23
C SER A 248 -32.45 7.50 15.30
N ALA A 249 -32.39 6.94 16.50
CA ALA A 249 -32.89 5.63 16.85
C ALA A 249 -34.40 5.57 16.55
N LYS A 250 -34.78 5.53 15.28
CA LYS A 250 -36.14 5.29 14.82
C LYS A 250 -36.27 3.80 14.61
N GLY A 251 -36.85 3.14 15.62
CA GLY A 251 -37.43 1.81 15.46
C GLY A 251 -36.69 0.65 16.11
N LYS A 252 -36.26 0.74 17.37
CA LYS A 252 -36.41 -0.43 18.25
C LYS A 252 -37.80 -0.34 18.87
N VAL A 253 -38.78 -0.93 18.18
CA VAL A 253 -39.96 -1.44 18.88
C VAL A 253 -39.41 -2.40 19.93
N LEU A 254 -39.46 -1.98 21.19
CA LEU A 254 -39.30 -2.87 22.31
C LEU A 254 -40.46 -3.86 22.20
N LEU A 255 -40.21 -4.99 21.53
CA LEU A 255 -41.10 -6.13 21.58
C LEU A 255 -41.00 -6.64 23.03
N CYS A 256 -41.80 -6.05 23.92
CA CYS A 256 -42.12 -6.65 25.21
C CYS A 256 -42.75 -7.99 24.89
N ILE A 257 -41.94 -9.06 24.93
CA ILE A 257 -42.44 -10.42 24.98
C ILE A 257 -43.24 -10.48 26.28
N LEU A 258 -44.57 -10.45 26.16
CA LEU A 258 -45.46 -10.91 27.21
C LEU A 258 -45.17 -12.41 27.38
N GLY A 259 -44.31 -12.69 28.35
CA GLY A 259 -43.94 -14.03 28.77
C GLY A 259 -43.82 -14.08 30.29
N SER A 260 -44.93 -13.81 30.99
CA SER A 260 -45.06 -14.18 32.41
C SER A 260 -46.39 -14.90 32.63
N ASN A 261 -46.32 -16.22 32.44
CA ASN A 261 -47.09 -17.28 33.09
C ASN A 261 -46.12 -18.47 33.10
N ARG A 262 -45.87 -19.26 34.14
CA ARG A 262 -46.28 -19.37 35.54
C ARG A 262 -45.59 -20.68 35.99
N ALA A 263 -44.90 -20.76 37.14
CA ALA A 263 -44.83 -22.00 37.95
C ALA A 263 -43.81 -21.90 39.11
N LYS A 264 -44.34 -22.23 40.30
CA LYS A 264 -43.71 -22.60 41.59
C LYS A 264 -43.01 -21.51 42.38
#